data_AF-A0A536WHC8-F1
#
_entry.id   AF-A0A536WHC8-F1
#
_cell.length_a   1.000
_cell.length_b   1.000
_cell.length_c   1.000
_cell.angle_alpha   90.00
_cell.angle_beta   90.00
_cell.angle_gamma   90.00
#
_symmetry.space_group_name_H-M   'P 1'
#
loop_
_entity.id
_entity.type
_entity.pdbx_description
1 polymer ?
#
loop_
_entity_poly.entity_id
_entity_poly.type
_entity_poly.pdbx_seq_one_letter_code
_entity_poly.pdbx_strand_id
1 'polypeptide(L)'
;MNRRTVTPAQFVNRELGILAFNRRVLAQAADDAVPLLERLRFITIVSSNLDEFFEIRVAGLKESIRLGLHDAGPDARSAAEVFDAVSREAHALVAEQYKLLNEVVLPSLAREGIVFPRREEWTAAQRQWIRDYFFRELLPVLTPIGLDPAHPFPRVLNKSLNFAVELQGKDAFGRSSRAAIVQAPRALPRLIRLPQAQAGAEYGFVFLSSILHAHVGELFTGMNVIGCYQFRVTRNSDLFVDEE
;
A
#
# COMPACT_ATOMS: atom_id res chain seq x y z
N MET A 1 -35.28 19.26 -37.71
CA MET A 1 -34.53 19.07 -36.44
C MET A 1 -33.37 18.11 -36.71
N ASN A 2 -32.14 18.61 -36.83
CA ASN A 2 -30.95 17.76 -36.95
C ASN A 2 -30.64 17.17 -35.57
N ARG A 3 -31.07 15.92 -35.30
CA ARG A 3 -30.55 15.18 -34.15
C ARG A 3 -29.10 14.81 -34.46
N ARG A 4 -28.15 15.49 -33.82
CA ARG A 4 -26.74 15.11 -33.80
C ARG A 4 -26.65 13.67 -33.27
N THR A 5 -26.29 12.72 -34.12
CA THR A 5 -26.02 11.33 -33.72
C THR A 5 -24.76 11.35 -32.86
N VAL A 6 -24.89 10.97 -31.60
CA VAL A 6 -23.75 10.87 -30.70
C VAL A 6 -23.00 9.58 -31.03
N THR A 7 -21.70 9.67 -31.26
CA THR A 7 -20.84 8.53 -31.59
C THR A 7 -20.06 8.09 -30.36
N PRO A 8 -19.73 6.80 -30.18
CA PRO A 8 -18.96 6.31 -29.03
C PRO A 8 -17.64 7.05 -28.78
N ALA A 9 -16.96 7.51 -29.84
CA ALA A 9 -15.72 8.28 -29.77
C ALA A 9 -15.87 9.65 -29.07
N GLN A 10 -17.09 10.14 -28.84
CA GLN A 10 -17.36 11.40 -28.15
C GLN A 10 -17.46 11.23 -26.63
N PHE A 11 -17.47 9.99 -26.13
CA PHE A 11 -17.53 9.71 -24.70
C PHE A 11 -16.16 9.36 -24.13
N VAL A 12 -15.91 9.85 -22.91
CA VAL A 12 -14.76 9.43 -22.10
C VAL A 12 -15.23 8.32 -21.19
N ASN A 13 -14.53 7.18 -21.21
CA ASN A 13 -14.77 6.09 -20.28
C ASN A 13 -14.66 6.60 -18.83
N ARG A 14 -15.65 6.26 -17.99
CA ARG A 14 -15.76 6.79 -16.63
C ARG A 14 -14.57 6.39 -15.75
N GLU A 15 -14.15 5.14 -15.83
CA GLU A 15 -13.07 4.57 -15.03
C GLU A 15 -11.73 5.20 -15.41
N LEU A 16 -11.46 5.34 -16.71
CA LEU A 16 -10.29 6.05 -17.20
C LEU A 16 -10.32 7.54 -16.86
N GLY A 17 -11.51 8.16 -16.86
CA GLY A 17 -11.70 9.53 -16.40
C GLY A 17 -11.30 9.73 -14.94
N ILE A 18 -11.62 8.77 -14.06
CA ILE A 18 -11.21 8.80 -12.64
C ILE A 18 -9.69 8.67 -12.50
N LEU A 19 -9.03 7.82 -13.30
CA LEU A 19 -7.57 7.73 -13.30
C LEU A 19 -6.92 9.02 -13.82
N ALA A 20 -7.48 9.63 -14.86
CA ALA A 20 -7.02 10.92 -15.38
C ALA A 20 -7.19 12.05 -14.34
N PHE A 21 -8.29 12.04 -13.59
CA PHE A 21 -8.47 12.92 -12.44
C PHE A 21 -7.38 12.72 -11.40
N ASN A 22 -7.08 11.47 -11.01
CA ASN A 22 -6.01 11.21 -10.05
C ASN A 22 -4.62 11.59 -10.58
N ARG A 23 -4.37 11.50 -11.89
CA ARG A 23 -3.14 12.04 -12.51
C ARG A 23 -3.06 13.57 -12.34
N ARG A 24 -4.19 14.29 -12.45
CA ARG A 24 -4.23 15.73 -12.17
C ARG A 24 -3.98 16.06 -10.69
N VAL A 25 -4.49 15.24 -9.77
CA VAL A 25 -4.18 15.37 -8.34
C VAL A 25 -2.69 15.12 -8.09
N LEU A 26 -2.10 14.10 -8.71
CA LEU A 26 -0.65 13.84 -8.60
C LEU A 26 0.19 15.00 -9.15
N ALA A 27 -0.27 15.67 -10.21
CA ALA A 27 0.41 16.83 -10.77
C ALA A 27 0.56 17.98 -9.76
N GLN A 28 -0.34 18.11 -8.77
CA GLN A 28 -0.18 19.08 -7.68
C GLN A 28 1.02 18.77 -6.78
N ALA A 29 1.41 17.50 -6.64
CA ALA A 29 2.63 17.12 -5.94
C ALA A 29 3.90 17.42 -6.74
N ALA A 30 3.80 17.55 -8.07
CA ALA A 30 4.92 17.89 -8.95
C ALA A 30 5.14 19.40 -9.06
N ASP A 31 4.13 20.22 -8.74
CA ASP A 31 4.20 21.67 -8.81
C ASP A 31 5.05 22.25 -7.65
N ASP A 32 6.11 22.98 -7.99
CA ASP A 32 7.02 23.60 -7.02
C ASP A 32 6.41 24.85 -6.35
N ALA A 33 5.30 25.40 -6.88
CA ALA A 33 4.54 26.47 -6.22
C ALA A 33 3.72 25.94 -5.02
N VAL A 34 3.50 24.63 -4.92
CA VAL A 34 2.77 24.00 -3.82
C VAL A 34 3.73 23.77 -2.64
N PRO A 35 3.35 24.14 -1.39
CA PRO A 35 4.16 23.87 -0.22
C PRO A 35 4.54 22.39 -0.08
N LEU A 36 5.77 22.12 0.32
CA LEU A 36 6.35 20.77 0.25
C LEU A 36 5.57 19.70 1.01
N LEU A 37 5.03 20.01 2.19
CA LEU A 37 4.19 19.07 2.94
C LEU A 37 2.83 18.84 2.27
N GLU A 38 2.28 19.85 1.58
CA GLU A 38 1.07 19.67 0.77
C GLU A 38 1.35 18.82 -0.48
N ARG A 39 2.55 18.92 -1.08
CA ARG A 39 2.97 18.01 -2.16
C ARG A 39 2.99 16.55 -1.68
N LEU A 40 3.57 16.29 -0.51
CA LEU A 40 3.51 14.96 0.12
C LEU A 40 2.05 14.55 0.38
N ARG A 41 1.21 15.46 0.85
CA ARG A 41 -0.21 15.20 1.09
C ARG A 41 -0.94 14.80 -0.20
N PHE A 42 -0.72 15.48 -1.32
CA PHE A 42 -1.31 15.12 -2.62
C PHE A 42 -0.93 13.71 -3.06
N ILE A 43 0.31 13.28 -2.84
CA ILE A 43 0.72 11.88 -3.07
C ILE A 43 -0.14 10.92 -2.24
N THR A 44 -0.36 11.22 -0.95
CA THR A 44 -1.20 10.37 -0.09
C THR A 44 -2.68 10.38 -0.48
N ILE A 45 -3.20 11.50 -0.98
CA ILE A 45 -4.58 11.61 -1.49
C ILE A 45 -4.75 10.69 -2.69
N VAL A 46 -3.81 10.69 -3.65
CA VAL A 46 -3.85 9.78 -4.81
C VAL A 46 -3.90 8.32 -4.36
N SER A 47 -3.10 7.93 -3.37
CA SER A 47 -3.13 6.56 -2.83
C SER A 47 -4.48 6.18 -2.20
N SER A 48 -5.08 7.10 -1.43
CA SER A 48 -6.40 6.89 -0.82
C SER A 48 -7.51 6.80 -1.87
N ASN A 49 -7.48 7.67 -2.88
CA ASN A 49 -8.44 7.64 -3.99
C ASN A 49 -8.32 6.36 -4.81
N LEU A 50 -7.09 5.88 -5.05
CA LEU A 50 -6.87 4.61 -5.72
C LEU A 50 -7.40 3.44 -4.90
N ASP A 51 -7.22 3.45 -3.57
CA ASP A 51 -7.83 2.43 -2.72
C ASP A 51 -9.34 2.35 -2.95
N GLU A 52 -10.06 3.46 -2.81
CA GLU A 52 -11.52 3.49 -3.03
C GLU A 52 -11.91 3.08 -4.47
N PHE A 53 -11.17 3.57 -5.47
CA PHE A 53 -11.40 3.21 -6.87
C PHE A 53 -11.31 1.69 -7.09
N PHE A 54 -10.34 1.02 -6.47
CA PHE A 54 -10.21 -0.44 -6.57
C PHE A 54 -11.26 -1.20 -5.76
N GLU A 55 -11.64 -0.69 -4.58
CA GLU A 55 -12.67 -1.30 -3.73
C GLU A 55 -14.06 -1.27 -4.37
N ILE A 56 -14.36 -0.26 -5.18
CA ILE A 56 -15.69 -0.05 -5.76
C ILE A 56 -15.69 -0.31 -7.28
N ARG A 57 -14.92 0.47 -8.05
CA ARG A 57 -15.03 0.49 -9.52
C ARG A 57 -14.42 -0.76 -10.15
N VAL A 58 -13.20 -1.10 -9.75
CA VAL A 58 -12.52 -2.29 -10.29
C VAL A 58 -13.20 -3.58 -9.83
N ALA A 59 -13.76 -3.59 -8.61
CA ALA A 59 -14.60 -4.69 -8.14
C ALA A 59 -15.82 -4.89 -9.05
N GLY A 60 -16.56 -3.82 -9.39
CA GLY A 60 -17.68 -3.86 -10.33
C GLY A 60 -17.28 -4.39 -11.71
N LEU A 61 -16.17 -3.89 -12.27
CA LEU A 61 -15.65 -4.41 -13.56
C LEU A 61 -15.36 -5.91 -13.52
N LYS A 62 -14.71 -6.38 -12.44
CA LYS A 62 -14.41 -7.81 -12.26
C LYS A 62 -15.66 -8.66 -12.14
N GLU A 63 -16.72 -8.13 -11.52
CA GLU A 63 -18.01 -8.83 -11.43
C GLU A 63 -18.68 -8.93 -12.81
N SER A 64 -18.73 -7.83 -13.57
CA SER A 64 -19.29 -7.82 -14.93
C SER A 64 -18.56 -8.79 -15.86
N ILE A 65 -17.21 -8.86 -15.76
CA ILE A 65 -16.41 -9.84 -16.50
C ILE A 65 -16.76 -11.27 -16.09
N ARG A 66 -16.88 -11.55 -14.78
CA ARG A 66 -17.21 -12.89 -14.27
C ARG A 66 -18.57 -13.37 -14.75
N LEU A 67 -19.56 -12.48 -14.77
CA LEU A 67 -20.92 -12.77 -15.21
C LEU A 67 -21.07 -12.79 -16.74
N GLY A 68 -20.03 -12.41 -17.49
CA GLY A 68 -20.08 -12.33 -18.96
C GLY A 68 -21.06 -11.25 -19.45
N LEU A 69 -21.26 -10.18 -18.70
CA LEU A 69 -22.15 -9.09 -19.10
C LEU A 69 -21.56 -8.39 -20.34
N HIS A 70 -22.36 -8.32 -21.40
CA HIS A 70 -22.00 -7.69 -22.66
C HIS A 70 -22.42 -6.22 -22.75
N ASP A 71 -22.83 -5.60 -21.65
CA ASP A 71 -23.33 -4.24 -21.65
C ASP A 71 -22.17 -3.25 -21.79
N ALA A 72 -21.88 -2.88 -23.03
CA ALA A 72 -20.87 -1.90 -23.36
C ALA A 72 -21.42 -0.50 -23.05
N GLY A 73 -20.65 0.28 -22.29
CA GLY A 73 -21.03 1.65 -21.94
C GLY A 73 -21.13 2.58 -23.16
N PRO A 74 -21.40 3.88 -22.96
CA PRO A 74 -21.55 4.85 -24.05
C PRO A 74 -20.32 4.96 -24.98
N ASP A 75 -19.15 4.54 -24.52
CA ASP A 75 -17.89 4.47 -25.28
C ASP A 75 -17.70 3.16 -26.07
N ALA A 76 -18.70 2.27 -26.04
CA ALA A 76 -18.75 0.98 -26.73
C ALA A 76 -17.61 0.01 -26.38
N ARG A 77 -16.99 0.16 -25.21
CA ARG A 77 -15.96 -0.76 -24.71
C ARG A 77 -16.56 -1.83 -23.81
N SER A 78 -16.08 -3.06 -23.96
CA SER A 78 -16.41 -4.15 -23.05
C SER A 78 -15.74 -3.98 -21.69
N ALA A 79 -16.31 -4.61 -20.64
CA ALA A 79 -15.73 -4.58 -19.30
C ALA A 79 -14.27 -5.10 -19.26
N ALA A 80 -13.95 -6.11 -20.08
CA ALA A 80 -12.60 -6.66 -20.20
C ALA A 80 -11.61 -5.65 -20.79
N GLU A 81 -11.99 -4.96 -21.88
CA GLU A 81 -11.15 -3.92 -22.49
C GLU A 81 -10.93 -2.74 -21.54
N VAL A 82 -11.97 -2.34 -20.80
CA VAL A 82 -11.87 -1.28 -19.79
C VAL A 82 -10.95 -1.72 -18.65
N PHE A 83 -11.09 -2.96 -18.15
CA PHE A 83 -10.25 -3.50 -17.08
C PHE A 83 -8.77 -3.53 -17.48
N ASP A 84 -8.45 -3.97 -18.70
CA ASP A 84 -7.08 -3.98 -19.20
C ASP A 84 -6.50 -2.57 -19.33
N ALA A 85 -7.30 -1.62 -19.82
CA ALA A 85 -6.89 -0.22 -19.90
C ALA A 85 -6.68 0.40 -18.51
N VAL A 86 -7.60 0.16 -17.56
CA VAL A 86 -7.49 0.59 -16.16
C VAL A 86 -6.22 0.03 -15.52
N SER A 87 -5.93 -1.25 -15.74
CA SER A 87 -4.72 -1.89 -15.22
C SER A 87 -3.47 -1.16 -15.71
N ARG A 88 -3.35 -0.91 -17.02
CA ARG A 88 -2.19 -0.20 -17.58
C ARG A 88 -2.04 1.21 -17.04
N GLU A 89 -3.12 1.99 -17.04
CA GLU A 89 -3.10 3.39 -16.57
C GLU A 89 -2.83 3.50 -15.06
N ALA A 90 -3.37 2.59 -14.26
CA ALA A 90 -3.11 2.55 -12.82
C ALA A 90 -1.64 2.22 -12.51
N HIS A 91 -1.04 1.24 -13.21
CA HIS A 91 0.39 0.94 -13.05
C HIS A 91 1.26 2.13 -13.45
N ALA A 92 0.95 2.81 -14.56
CA ALA A 92 1.67 4.00 -14.99
C ALA A 92 1.58 5.14 -13.95
N LEU A 93 0.38 5.39 -13.42
CA LEU A 93 0.15 6.41 -12.38
C LEU A 93 0.92 6.09 -11.08
N VAL A 94 0.90 4.83 -10.63
CA VAL A 94 1.63 4.41 -9.43
C VAL A 94 3.14 4.51 -9.65
N ALA A 95 3.65 4.15 -10.83
CA ALA A 95 5.07 4.31 -11.15
C ALA A 95 5.50 5.79 -11.10
N GLU A 96 4.71 6.69 -11.67
CA GLU A 96 4.94 8.13 -11.61
C GLU A 96 4.88 8.65 -10.17
N GLN A 97 3.92 8.19 -9.37
CA GLN A 97 3.79 8.53 -7.96
C GLN A 97 5.05 8.15 -7.16
N TYR A 98 5.56 6.94 -7.34
CA TYR A 98 6.79 6.49 -6.65
C TYR A 98 8.02 7.24 -7.13
N LYS A 99 8.11 7.56 -8.42
CA LYS A 99 9.20 8.37 -8.95
C LYS A 99 9.21 9.74 -8.29
N LEU A 100 8.07 10.43 -8.28
CA LEU A 100 7.93 11.75 -7.68
C LEU A 100 8.23 11.73 -6.16
N LEU A 101 7.72 10.73 -5.45
CA LEU A 101 7.97 10.57 -4.02
C LEU A 101 9.47 10.39 -3.74
N ASN A 102 10.12 9.45 -4.41
CA ASN A 102 11.49 9.04 -4.11
C ASN A 102 12.56 10.00 -4.65
N GLU A 103 12.35 10.58 -5.83
CA GLU A 103 13.35 11.37 -6.52
C GLU A 103 13.20 12.88 -6.28
N VAL A 104 12.01 13.34 -5.88
CA VAL A 104 11.72 14.78 -5.72
C VAL A 104 11.29 15.12 -4.30
N VAL A 105 10.21 14.53 -3.80
CA VAL A 105 9.59 14.96 -2.53
C VAL A 105 10.44 14.58 -1.32
N LEU A 106 10.87 13.31 -1.20
CA LEU A 106 11.71 12.88 -0.07
C LEU A 106 13.08 13.59 -0.03
N PRO A 107 13.81 13.76 -1.15
CA PRO A 107 15.04 14.55 -1.15
C PRO A 107 14.83 16.03 -0.81
N SER A 108 13.70 16.61 -1.24
CA SER A 108 13.36 18.00 -0.87
C SER A 108 13.06 18.13 0.62
N LEU A 109 12.35 17.16 1.21
CA LEU A 109 12.08 17.13 2.65
C LEU A 109 13.37 17.02 3.45
N ALA A 110 14.31 16.20 2.99
CA ALA A 110 15.60 16.03 3.65
C ALA A 110 16.40 17.35 3.71
N ARG A 111 16.33 18.19 2.66
CA ARG A 111 16.96 19.53 2.65
C ARG A 111 16.35 20.48 3.67
N GLU A 112 15.07 20.31 3.98
CA GLU A 112 14.35 21.05 5.02
C GLU A 112 14.44 20.39 6.41
N GLY A 113 15.36 19.43 6.61
CA GLY A 113 15.58 18.78 7.90
C GLY A 113 14.55 17.70 8.27
N ILE A 114 13.70 17.28 7.33
CA ILE A 114 12.72 16.19 7.51
C ILE A 114 13.22 14.94 6.80
N VAL A 115 13.66 13.94 7.55
CA VAL A 115 14.32 12.74 7.02
C VAL A 115 13.58 11.45 7.36
N PHE A 116 13.68 10.49 6.44
CA PHE A 116 13.16 9.13 6.59
C PHE A 116 14.29 8.13 6.36
N PRO A 117 15.19 7.91 7.34
CA PRO A 117 16.39 7.10 7.15
C PRO A 117 16.04 5.69 6.67
N ARG A 118 16.63 5.27 5.56
CA ARG A 118 16.44 3.92 5.02
C ARG A 118 17.10 2.91 5.96
N ARG A 119 16.54 1.70 6.01
CA ARG A 119 17.01 0.64 6.91
C ARG A 119 18.50 0.35 6.73
N GLU A 120 18.97 0.36 5.49
CA GLU A 120 20.36 0.11 5.12
C GLU A 120 21.30 1.22 5.63
N GLU A 121 20.76 2.42 5.86
CA GLU A 121 21.48 3.64 6.24
C GLU A 121 21.38 3.95 7.74
N TRP A 122 20.69 3.12 8.54
CA TRP A 122 20.58 3.37 9.97
C TRP A 122 21.93 3.32 10.67
N THR A 123 22.24 4.39 11.41
CA THR A 123 23.42 4.46 12.28
C THR A 123 23.31 3.47 13.44
N ALA A 124 24.43 3.17 14.11
CA ALA A 124 24.43 2.28 15.28
C ALA A 124 23.47 2.77 16.38
N ALA A 125 23.43 4.08 16.64
CA ALA A 125 22.53 4.68 17.62
C ALA A 125 21.05 4.54 17.21
N GLN A 126 20.72 4.74 15.93
CA GLN A 126 19.37 4.55 15.41
C GLN A 126 18.95 3.08 15.50
N ARG A 127 19.81 2.14 15.09
CA ARG A 127 19.54 0.69 15.18
C ARG A 127 19.23 0.27 16.61
N GLN A 128 20.03 0.73 17.58
CA GLN A 128 19.81 0.42 18.99
C GLN A 128 18.46 0.95 19.47
N TRP A 129 18.17 2.23 19.21
CA TRP A 129 16.90 2.82 19.63
C TRP A 129 15.68 2.15 18.98
N ILE A 130 15.76 1.85 17.67
CA ILE A 130 14.69 1.17 16.92
C ILE A 130 14.46 -0.24 17.46
N ARG A 131 15.54 -0.96 17.77
CA ARG A 131 15.46 -2.28 18.39
C ARG A 131 14.75 -2.19 19.75
N ASP A 132 15.17 -1.26 20.61
CA ASP A 132 14.57 -1.10 21.93
C ASP A 132 13.10 -0.67 21.85
N TYR A 133 12.76 0.18 20.88
CA TYR A 133 11.38 0.53 20.57
C TYR A 133 10.56 -0.68 20.12
N PHE A 134 11.13 -1.52 19.25
CA PHE A 134 10.46 -2.75 18.80
C PHE A 134 10.14 -3.68 19.97
N PHE A 135 11.12 -4.00 20.83
CA PHE A 135 10.91 -4.90 21.97
C PHE A 135 9.93 -4.34 23.00
N ARG A 136 9.96 -3.02 23.24
CA ARG A 136 9.12 -2.38 24.25
C ARG A 136 7.69 -2.12 23.77
N GLU A 137 7.51 -1.64 22.54
CA GLU A 137 6.23 -1.11 22.05
C GLU A 137 5.56 -2.02 21.03
N LEU A 138 6.33 -2.73 20.19
CA LEU A 138 5.78 -3.47 19.05
C LEU A 138 5.63 -4.97 19.33
N LEU A 139 6.68 -5.62 19.83
CA LEU A 139 6.68 -7.06 20.10
C LEU A 139 5.49 -7.52 20.96
N PRO A 140 5.09 -6.81 22.04
CA PRO A 140 3.98 -7.25 22.89
C PRO A 140 2.60 -7.26 22.21
N VAL A 141 2.43 -6.52 21.10
CA VAL A 141 1.15 -6.38 20.39
C VAL A 141 1.12 -7.08 19.04
N LEU A 142 2.20 -7.78 18.67
CA LEU A 142 2.32 -8.53 17.44
C LEU A 142 2.08 -10.02 17.71
N THR A 143 1.10 -10.58 17.02
CA THR A 143 0.80 -12.02 17.09
C THR A 143 1.08 -12.65 15.72
N PRO A 144 2.08 -13.54 15.61
CA PRO A 144 2.30 -14.28 14.38
C PRO A 144 1.22 -15.36 14.22
N ILE A 145 0.76 -15.55 12.98
CA ILE A 145 -0.19 -16.59 12.59
C ILE A 145 0.57 -17.59 11.73
N GLY A 146 0.83 -18.78 12.25
CA GLY A 146 1.45 -19.85 11.46
C GLY A 146 0.56 -20.26 10.29
N LEU A 147 1.17 -20.51 9.13
CA LEU A 147 0.51 -21.11 7.98
C LEU A 147 0.84 -22.61 7.96
N ASP A 148 -0.19 -23.42 7.84
CA ASP A 148 -0.05 -24.85 7.59
C ASP A 148 -1.10 -25.32 6.57
N PRO A 149 -0.87 -26.45 5.88
CA PRO A 149 -1.79 -26.94 4.85
C PRO A 149 -3.16 -27.41 5.38
N ALA A 150 -3.29 -27.65 6.68
CA ALA A 150 -4.51 -28.17 7.28
C ALA A 150 -5.51 -27.05 7.62
N HIS A 151 -5.07 -25.79 7.65
CA HIS A 151 -5.92 -24.63 7.93
C HIS A 151 -6.03 -23.70 6.71
N PRO A 152 -7.20 -23.05 6.51
CA PRO A 152 -7.35 -22.05 5.47
C PRO A 152 -6.44 -20.84 5.72
N PHE A 153 -6.08 -20.15 4.64
CA PHE A 153 -5.33 -18.90 4.73
C PHE A 153 -6.07 -17.89 5.64
N PRO A 154 -5.39 -17.27 6.62
CA PRO A 154 -6.05 -16.43 7.61
C PRO A 154 -6.64 -15.18 6.96
N ARG A 155 -7.79 -14.74 7.46
CA ARG A 155 -8.44 -13.52 6.99
C ARG A 155 -7.62 -12.29 7.40
N VAL A 156 -6.78 -11.80 6.49
CA VAL A 156 -6.05 -10.53 6.68
C VAL A 156 -7.02 -9.35 6.70
N LEU A 157 -6.74 -8.31 7.49
CA LEU A 157 -7.58 -7.12 7.51
C LEU A 157 -7.46 -6.35 6.17
N ASN A 158 -8.57 -5.76 5.71
CA ASN A 158 -8.55 -4.95 4.49
C ASN A 158 -7.59 -3.76 4.64
N LYS A 159 -6.79 -3.42 3.63
CA LYS A 159 -5.82 -2.31 3.63
C LYS A 159 -4.81 -2.31 4.80
N SER A 160 -4.63 -3.42 5.52
CA SER A 160 -3.62 -3.51 6.58
C SER A 160 -2.23 -3.84 6.02
N LEU A 161 -1.20 -3.37 6.72
CA LEU A 161 0.16 -3.84 6.51
C LEU A 161 0.32 -5.23 7.11
N ASN A 162 0.72 -6.19 6.29
CA ASN A 162 1.00 -7.56 6.69
C ASN A 162 2.38 -7.98 6.17
N PHE A 163 2.96 -8.98 6.81
CA PHE A 163 4.21 -9.60 6.40
C PHE A 163 4.00 -11.10 6.25
N ALA A 164 4.39 -11.65 5.10
CA ALA A 164 4.56 -13.08 4.92
C ALA A 164 6.01 -13.41 5.27
N VAL A 165 6.20 -14.29 6.24
CA VAL A 165 7.51 -14.67 6.78
C VAL A 165 7.76 -16.12 6.42
N GLU A 166 8.86 -16.38 5.74
CA GLU A 166 9.31 -17.74 5.41
C GLU A 166 10.20 -18.26 6.53
N LEU A 167 9.89 -19.46 7.02
CA LEU A 167 10.48 -20.03 8.22
C LEU A 167 11.12 -21.39 7.93
N GLN A 168 12.25 -21.66 8.58
CA GLN A 168 12.92 -22.94 8.56
C GLN A 168 13.28 -23.37 9.99
N GLY A 169 13.08 -24.66 10.27
CA GLY A 169 13.41 -25.27 11.57
C GLY A 169 12.18 -25.71 12.33
N LYS A 170 12.32 -25.79 13.65
CA LYS A 170 11.27 -26.17 14.60
C LYS A 170 11.20 -25.12 15.69
N ASP A 171 9.99 -24.77 16.10
CA ASP A 171 9.83 -23.88 17.25
C ASP A 171 10.30 -24.55 18.56
N ALA A 172 10.26 -23.79 19.66
CA ALA A 172 10.60 -24.30 21.00
C ALA A 172 9.76 -25.52 21.46
N PHE A 173 8.66 -25.83 20.77
CA PHE A 173 7.76 -26.95 21.04
C PHE A 173 7.90 -28.09 20.02
N GLY A 174 8.90 -28.03 19.13
CA GLY A 174 9.18 -29.05 18.13
C GLY A 174 8.27 -29.01 16.90
N ARG A 175 7.41 -28.00 16.75
CA ARG A 175 6.50 -27.85 15.61
C ARG A 175 7.24 -27.20 14.45
N SER A 176 7.03 -27.72 13.25
CA SER A 176 7.53 -27.11 12.03
C SER A 176 6.43 -26.29 11.36
N SER A 177 6.65 -24.99 11.18
CA SER A 177 5.87 -24.17 10.27
C SER A 177 6.81 -23.62 9.21
N ARG A 178 6.41 -23.69 7.95
CA ARG A 178 7.23 -23.21 6.82
C ARG A 178 6.98 -21.73 6.50
N ALA A 179 5.85 -21.19 6.96
CA ALA A 179 5.50 -19.80 6.72
C ALA A 179 4.59 -19.28 7.82
N ALA A 180 4.64 -17.98 8.07
CA ALA A 180 3.76 -17.30 9.00
C ALA A 180 3.33 -15.95 8.44
N ILE A 181 2.23 -15.42 8.96
CA ILE A 181 1.77 -14.06 8.69
C ILE A 181 1.86 -13.25 9.96
N VAL A 182 2.48 -12.08 9.86
CA VAL A 182 2.47 -11.07 10.92
C VAL A 182 1.65 -9.89 10.44
N GLN A 183 0.56 -9.59 11.15
CA GLN A 183 -0.31 -8.47 10.85
C GLN A 183 0.05 -7.31 11.78
N ALA A 184 0.33 -6.13 11.22
CA ALA A 184 0.57 -4.94 12.03
C ALA A 184 -0.77 -4.33 12.48
N PRO A 185 -1.06 -4.25 13.79
CA PRO A 185 -2.28 -3.63 14.30
C PRO A 185 -2.49 -2.22 13.74
N ARG A 186 -3.75 -1.87 13.42
CA ARG A 186 -4.09 -0.53 12.90
C ARG A 186 -3.86 0.60 13.90
N ALA A 187 -3.87 0.29 15.20
CA ALA A 187 -3.62 1.26 16.26
C ALA A 187 -2.16 1.74 16.29
N LEU A 188 -1.23 0.99 15.68
CA LEU A 188 0.17 1.38 15.65
C LEU A 188 0.42 2.53 14.66
N PRO A 189 1.22 3.54 15.04
CA PRO A 189 1.59 4.60 14.12
C PRO A 189 2.41 4.05 12.96
N ARG A 190 2.11 4.48 11.73
CA ARG A 190 2.87 4.07 10.53
C ARG A 190 4.23 4.79 10.42
N LEU A 191 4.35 5.95 11.05
CA LEU A 191 5.54 6.77 11.13
C LEU A 191 5.88 6.99 12.60
N ILE A 192 7.08 6.57 13.00
CA ILE A 192 7.57 6.70 14.37
C ILE A 192 8.65 7.80 14.35
N ARG A 193 8.48 8.84 15.16
CA ARG A 193 9.50 9.90 15.29
C ARG A 193 10.69 9.36 16.10
N LEU A 194 11.89 9.48 15.53
CA LEU A 194 13.13 9.25 16.26
C LEU A 194 13.35 10.39 17.26
N PRO A 195 13.92 10.13 18.45
CA PRO A 195 14.31 11.21 19.32
C PRO A 195 15.42 12.03 18.66
N GLN A 196 15.41 13.35 18.91
CA GLN A 196 16.23 14.31 18.18
C GLN A 196 17.73 13.96 18.19
N ALA A 197 18.23 13.45 19.32
CA ALA A 197 19.63 13.04 19.47
C ALA A 197 20.04 11.88 18.55
N GLN A 198 19.10 11.04 18.10
CA GLN A 198 19.33 9.89 17.22
C GLN A 198 18.86 10.15 15.78
N ALA A 199 18.03 11.17 15.55
CA ALA A 199 17.42 11.46 14.26
C ALA A 199 18.45 11.87 13.18
N GLY A 200 19.53 12.55 13.57
CA GLY A 200 20.52 13.11 12.62
C GLY A 200 20.01 14.32 11.82
N ALA A 201 18.77 14.75 12.08
CA ALA A 201 18.14 15.94 11.55
C ALA A 201 17.07 16.43 12.54
N GLU A 202 16.47 17.59 12.29
CA GLU A 202 15.44 18.18 13.17
C GLU A 202 14.20 17.27 13.32
N TYR A 203 13.81 16.62 12.22
CA TYR A 203 12.66 15.73 12.16
C TYR A 203 13.01 14.40 11.47
N GLY A 204 13.45 13.42 12.26
CA GLY A 204 13.68 12.05 11.77
C GLY A 204 12.50 11.12 12.04
N PHE A 205 12.08 10.38 11.02
CA PHE A 205 11.00 9.39 11.13
C PHE A 205 11.43 8.03 10.57
N VAL A 206 10.95 6.96 11.18
CA VAL A 206 11.11 5.59 10.68
C VAL A 206 9.75 4.98 10.42
N PHE A 207 9.62 4.31 9.27
CA PHE A 207 8.40 3.59 8.94
C PHE A 207 8.24 2.35 9.81
N LEU A 208 7.02 2.12 10.31
CA LEU A 208 6.68 0.88 11.01
C LEU A 208 7.04 -0.36 10.19
N SER A 209 6.84 -0.31 8.86
CA SER A 209 7.20 -1.40 7.98
C SER A 209 8.69 -1.73 8.00
N SER A 210 9.56 -0.71 8.07
CA SER A 210 11.01 -0.90 8.17
C SER A 210 11.42 -1.51 9.51
N ILE A 211 10.81 -1.08 10.62
CA ILE A 211 11.07 -1.65 11.96
C ILE A 211 10.66 -3.12 12.00
N LEU A 212 9.44 -3.41 11.54
CA LEU A 212 8.93 -4.79 11.51
C LEU A 212 9.80 -5.65 10.60
N HIS A 213 10.14 -5.20 9.39
CA HIS A 213 10.99 -5.98 8.51
C HIS A 213 12.37 -6.27 9.13
N ALA A 214 12.95 -5.34 9.90
CA ALA A 214 14.24 -5.54 10.55
C ALA A 214 14.20 -6.53 11.72
N HIS A 215 13.07 -6.64 12.43
CA HIS A 215 12.99 -7.35 13.71
C HIS A 215 11.88 -8.42 13.80
N VAL A 216 11.13 -8.69 12.72
CA VAL A 216 10.05 -9.68 12.73
C VAL A 216 10.52 -11.08 13.15
N GLY A 217 11.81 -11.40 12.92
CA GLY A 217 12.39 -12.68 13.33
C GLY A 217 12.39 -12.93 14.83
N GLU A 218 12.37 -11.87 15.63
CA GLU A 218 12.28 -11.98 17.10
C GLU A 218 10.95 -12.60 17.57
N LEU A 219 9.92 -12.64 16.71
CA LEU A 219 8.65 -13.33 16.99
C LEU A 219 8.75 -14.86 16.90
N PHE A 220 9.84 -15.39 16.34
CA PHE A 220 9.96 -16.78 15.91
C PHE A 220 11.12 -17.51 16.60
N THR A 221 11.12 -17.51 17.94
CA THR A 221 12.15 -18.17 18.75
C THR A 221 12.33 -19.65 18.39
N GLY A 222 13.57 -20.04 18.09
CA GLY A 222 13.94 -21.41 17.69
C GLY A 222 13.85 -21.68 16.18
N MET A 223 13.31 -20.75 15.39
CA MET A 223 13.22 -20.86 13.94
C MET A 223 14.10 -19.82 13.23
N ASN A 224 14.56 -20.16 12.03
CA ASN A 224 15.29 -19.24 11.17
C ASN A 224 14.32 -18.58 10.19
N VAL A 225 14.35 -17.26 10.12
CA VAL A 225 13.63 -16.50 9.09
C VAL A 225 14.47 -16.46 7.82
N ILE A 226 13.94 -16.99 6.73
CA ILE A 226 14.61 -17.02 5.41
C ILE A 226 14.16 -15.85 4.54
N GLY A 227 12.91 -15.40 4.72
CA GLY A 227 12.33 -14.33 3.93
C GLY A 227 11.28 -13.56 4.71
N CYS A 228 11.13 -12.28 4.39
CA CYS A 228 10.13 -11.40 4.96
C CYS A 228 9.59 -10.49 3.85
N TYR A 229 8.31 -10.65 3.52
CA TYR A 229 7.69 -10.02 2.37
C TYR A 229 6.49 -9.20 2.83
N GLN A 230 6.57 -7.89 2.66
CA GLN A 230 5.45 -7.00 2.96
C GLN A 230 4.34 -7.17 1.92
N PHE A 231 3.08 -7.17 2.38
CA PHE A 231 1.93 -7.17 1.49
C PHE A 231 0.73 -6.48 2.13
N ARG A 232 -0.18 -6.04 1.26
CA ARG A 232 -1.46 -5.43 1.60
C ARG A 232 -2.51 -5.96 0.64
N VAL A 233 -3.70 -6.25 1.16
CA VAL A 233 -4.85 -6.70 0.36
C VAL A 233 -5.93 -5.63 0.42
N THR A 234 -6.48 -5.29 -0.74
CA THR A 234 -7.66 -4.44 -0.88
C THR A 234 -8.83 -5.33 -1.29
N ARG A 235 -9.93 -5.29 -0.54
CA ARG A 235 -11.16 -6.05 -0.79
C ARG A 235 -12.28 -5.14 -1.26
N ASN A 236 -13.21 -5.68 -2.04
CA ASN A 236 -14.42 -4.96 -2.43
C ASN A 236 -15.20 -4.48 -1.19
N SER A 237 -15.92 -3.36 -1.33
CA SER A 237 -16.67 -2.78 -0.20
C SER A 237 -18.01 -3.48 0.12
N ASP A 238 -18.35 -4.61 -0.52
CA ASP A 238 -19.63 -5.34 -0.38
C ASP A 238 -20.91 -4.48 -0.53
N LEU A 239 -20.78 -3.24 -1.02
CA LEU A 239 -21.86 -2.31 -1.30
C LEU A 239 -22.37 -2.55 -2.72
N PHE A 240 -23.03 -3.68 -2.94
CA PHE A 240 -23.91 -3.79 -4.10
C PHE A 240 -25.22 -3.11 -3.72
N VAL A 241 -25.52 -2.00 -4.39
CA VAL A 241 -26.87 -1.44 -4.35
C VAL A 241 -27.72 -2.42 -5.15
N ASP A 242 -28.68 -3.06 -4.47
CA ASP A 242 -29.71 -3.86 -5.10
C ASP A 242 -30.60 -2.91 -5.90
N GLU A 243 -30.33 -2.77 -7.20
CA GLU A 243 -31.20 -2.06 -8.12
C GLU A 243 -32.16 -3.09 -8.74
N GLU A 244 -33.22 -3.42 -8.00
CA GLU A 244 -34.41 -4.20 -8.42
C GLU A 244 -34.23 -5.66 -8.93
#